data_AF-R7X9J4-F1
#
_entry.id   AF-R7X9J4-F1
#
_cell.length_a   1.000
_cell.length_b   1.000
_cell.length_c   1.000
_cell.angle_alpha   90.00
_cell.angle_beta   90.00
_cell.angle_gamma   90.00
#
_symmetry.space_group_name_H-M   'P 1'
#
loop_
_entity.id
_entity.type
_entity.pdbx_description
1 polymer ?
#
loop_
_entity_poly.entity_id
_entity_poly.type
_entity_poly.pdbx_seq_one_letter_code
_entity_poly.pdbx_strand_id
1 'polypeptide(L)'
;MSVAITPRHHLVFGRRGVGKTSLLLEAKRLLENQGAYVLWVNVQSLRSLGVGSAFLTVALKLCDLLLSAQEAVRSSQAGFDALRALRANIEQRFAANGSTLQDVAILVPQLQQECSRFTLQAQRTIYLFIDDIHYLPSSEVPYFLDLLHGVTRDNLVWLKVAGIQHQTRWFIPVPPTGLQTGHDATIINLDVTLEHPERAKDFLGNVLRGYVEESNALPLSKVLSSAALDRLVLASGGVPRDFLTLCASSIQTARQRPNAKTVGVQDVNNAAGVAGQTKLQELEDDAAATLGRSGELIASLNIVREFLLSSEEITYFRVDFRDKEAHSSEYRVLQALADLRMLHLINPSLSDQHHAGQRAEVYLLDLSQYSGSRFKQGIHVLDFERGHLVLKRTRSAEAARIGDTVLKLVSLLRRAPIFDLSRLAAYSRLSENL
;
A
#
# COMPACT_ATOMS: atom_id res chain seq x y z
N MET A 1 12.95 -1.16 10.72
CA MET A 1 13.23 -2.60 10.58
C MET A 1 13.02 -3.38 11.87
N SER A 2 13.51 -2.93 13.04
CA SER A 2 13.42 -3.67 14.32
C SER A 2 12.01 -4.14 14.71
N VAL A 3 10.97 -3.37 14.39
CA VAL A 3 9.58 -3.74 14.75
C VAL A 3 9.11 -4.99 14.00
N ALA A 4 9.39 -5.11 12.70
CA ALA A 4 8.85 -6.19 11.86
C ALA A 4 9.32 -7.58 12.30
N ILE A 5 10.52 -7.69 12.89
CA ILE A 5 11.14 -8.92 13.37
C ILE A 5 10.75 -9.31 14.80
N THR A 6 9.98 -8.49 15.52
CA THR A 6 9.57 -8.85 16.90
C THR A 6 8.61 -10.04 16.92
N PRO A 7 8.57 -10.85 17.99
CA PRO A 7 7.65 -11.98 18.14
C PRO A 7 6.23 -11.49 18.47
N ARG A 8 5.58 -10.86 17.47
CA ARG A 8 4.19 -10.40 17.52
C ARG A 8 3.55 -10.51 16.13
N HIS A 9 2.23 -10.69 16.08
CA HIS A 9 1.50 -10.60 14.84
C HIS A 9 1.53 -9.16 14.31
N HIS A 10 1.86 -9.00 13.02
CA HIS A 10 1.87 -7.70 12.37
C HIS A 10 0.95 -7.68 11.16
N LEU A 11 0.23 -6.58 11.02
CA LEU A 11 -0.43 -6.16 9.80
C LEU A 11 0.39 -5.02 9.18
N VAL A 12 1.06 -5.29 8.08
CA VAL A 12 1.93 -4.35 7.36
C VAL A 12 1.14 -3.73 6.21
N PHE A 13 0.78 -2.46 6.37
CA PHE A 13 -0.06 -1.75 5.41
C PHE A 13 0.69 -0.64 4.68
N GLY A 14 0.18 -0.36 3.48
CA GLY A 14 0.55 0.78 2.66
C GLY A 14 0.17 0.53 1.21
N ARG A 15 0.13 1.59 0.40
CA ARG A 15 -0.27 1.51 -1.02
C ARG A 15 0.74 0.75 -1.87
N ARG A 16 0.46 0.56 -3.16
CA ARG A 16 1.37 -0.15 -4.08
C ARG A 16 2.70 0.61 -4.20
N GLY A 17 3.82 -0.12 -4.18
CA GLY A 17 5.15 0.46 -4.39
C GLY A 17 5.86 1.06 -3.17
N VAL A 18 5.26 1.00 -1.97
CA VAL A 18 5.86 1.53 -0.72
C VAL A 18 6.93 0.65 -0.07
N GLY A 19 7.19 -0.54 -0.63
CA GLY A 19 8.23 -1.45 -0.12
C GLY A 19 7.77 -2.44 0.95
N LYS A 20 6.47 -2.78 1.00
CA LYS A 20 5.93 -3.84 1.89
C LYS A 20 6.70 -5.15 1.76
N THR A 21 6.76 -5.71 0.54
CA THR A 21 7.50 -6.94 0.23
C THR A 21 8.99 -6.80 0.55
N SER A 22 9.63 -5.67 0.24
CA SER A 22 11.04 -5.42 0.57
C SER A 22 11.29 -5.46 2.09
N LEU A 23 10.41 -4.84 2.90
CA LEU A 23 10.49 -4.92 4.35
C LEU A 23 10.30 -6.36 4.84
N LEU A 24 9.33 -7.08 4.30
CA LEU A 24 9.06 -8.46 4.69
C LEU A 24 10.22 -9.40 4.31
N LEU A 25 10.81 -9.25 3.13
CA LEU A 25 11.96 -10.03 2.68
C LEU A 25 13.19 -9.78 3.55
N GLU A 26 13.47 -8.52 3.91
CA GLU A 26 14.58 -8.21 4.80
C GLU A 26 14.33 -8.70 6.22
N ALA A 27 13.10 -8.57 6.73
CA ALA A 27 12.70 -9.16 8.01
C ALA A 27 12.86 -10.70 7.99
N LYS A 28 12.44 -11.37 6.92
CA LYS A 28 12.64 -12.81 6.70
C LYS A 28 14.13 -13.16 6.76
N ARG A 29 14.97 -12.47 6.00
CA ARG A 29 16.43 -12.71 5.96
C ARG A 29 17.05 -12.58 7.36
N LEU A 30 16.70 -11.53 8.11
CA LEU A 30 17.20 -11.31 9.46
C LEU A 30 16.73 -12.41 10.44
N LEU A 31 15.48 -12.86 10.34
CA LEU A 31 14.92 -13.93 11.17
C LEU A 31 15.52 -15.30 10.84
N GLU A 32 15.73 -15.61 9.56
CA GLU A 32 16.43 -16.83 9.12
C GLU A 32 17.87 -16.85 9.67
N ASN A 33 18.58 -15.71 9.64
CA ASN A 33 19.91 -15.57 10.23
C ASN A 33 19.91 -15.74 11.76
N GLN A 34 18.79 -15.48 12.43
CA GLN A 34 18.60 -15.75 13.86
C GLN A 34 18.18 -17.20 14.15
N GLY A 35 18.06 -18.04 13.11
CA GLY A 35 17.69 -19.45 13.20
C GLY A 35 16.18 -19.68 13.36
N ALA A 36 15.35 -18.70 13.02
CA ALA A 36 13.90 -18.91 12.97
C ALA A 36 13.50 -19.68 11.70
N TYR A 37 12.44 -20.47 11.79
CA TYR A 37 11.83 -21.12 10.63
C TYR A 37 10.85 -20.14 9.98
N VAL A 38 10.92 -20.00 8.66
CA VAL A 38 10.10 -19.02 7.94
C VAL A 38 9.30 -19.71 6.84
N LEU A 39 7.99 -19.46 6.84
CA LEU A 39 7.09 -19.79 5.74
C LEU A 39 6.71 -18.52 4.99
N TRP A 40 6.96 -18.49 3.67
CA TRP A 40 6.52 -17.40 2.81
C TRP A 40 5.34 -17.84 1.93
N VAL A 41 4.27 -17.06 1.94
CA VAL A 41 3.08 -17.25 1.12
C VAL A 41 2.80 -15.96 0.37
N ASN A 42 2.84 -16.02 -0.97
CA ASN A 42 2.32 -14.96 -1.82
C ASN A 42 0.86 -15.26 -2.13
N VAL A 43 -0.07 -14.46 -1.58
CA VAL A 43 -1.51 -14.67 -1.75
C VAL A 43 -1.97 -14.43 -3.19
N GLN A 44 -1.20 -13.72 -4.01
CA GLN A 44 -1.52 -13.54 -5.43
C GLN A 44 -1.65 -14.89 -6.17
N SER A 45 -0.86 -15.91 -5.80
CA SER A 45 -0.99 -17.26 -6.39
C SER A 45 -2.25 -18.00 -5.93
N LEU A 46 -2.95 -17.49 -4.92
CA LEU A 46 -4.16 -18.07 -4.33
C LEU A 46 -5.43 -17.29 -4.73
N ARG A 47 -5.32 -16.24 -5.56
CA ARG A 47 -6.42 -15.30 -5.87
C ARG A 47 -7.69 -15.93 -6.46
N SER A 48 -7.58 -17.11 -7.06
CA SER A 48 -8.71 -17.83 -7.65
C SER A 48 -9.27 -18.92 -6.74
N LEU A 49 -8.68 -19.08 -5.55
CA LEU A 49 -9.12 -20.05 -4.55
C LEU A 49 -10.05 -19.35 -3.57
N GLY A 50 -11.10 -20.05 -3.14
CA GLY A 50 -11.84 -19.64 -1.95
C GLY A 50 -11.01 -19.82 -0.68
N VAL A 51 -11.40 -19.13 0.38
CA VAL A 51 -10.73 -19.14 1.69
C VAL A 51 -10.35 -20.52 2.23
N GLY A 52 -11.20 -21.54 2.06
CA GLY A 52 -10.91 -22.90 2.51
C GLY A 52 -9.70 -23.51 1.80
N SER A 53 -9.68 -23.48 0.47
CA SER A 53 -8.56 -23.95 -0.35
C SER A 53 -7.30 -23.09 -0.16
N ALA A 54 -7.44 -21.77 0.04
CA ALA A 54 -6.32 -20.91 0.37
C ALA A 54 -5.68 -21.30 1.72
N PHE A 55 -6.49 -21.56 2.75
CA PHE A 55 -6.02 -22.03 4.05
C PHE A 55 -5.34 -23.40 3.96
N LEU A 56 -5.95 -24.37 3.27
CA LEU A 56 -5.36 -25.69 3.05
C LEU A 56 -4.00 -25.60 2.35
N THR A 57 -3.83 -24.67 1.43
CA THR A 57 -2.53 -24.43 0.76
C THR A 57 -1.46 -23.96 1.76
N VAL A 58 -1.81 -23.04 2.67
CA VAL A 58 -0.90 -22.60 3.73
C VAL A 58 -0.61 -23.73 4.71
N ALA A 59 -1.63 -24.50 5.08
CA ALA A 59 -1.50 -25.64 5.98
C ALA A 59 -0.58 -26.73 5.42
N LEU A 60 -0.69 -27.08 4.13
CA LEU A 60 0.22 -28.01 3.46
C LEU A 60 1.66 -27.51 3.51
N LYS A 61 1.90 -26.26 3.13
CA LYS A 61 3.24 -25.66 3.17
C LYS A 61 3.81 -25.59 4.58
N LEU A 62 2.96 -25.36 5.58
CA LEU A 62 3.36 -25.39 6.99
C LEU A 62 3.76 -26.80 7.41
N CYS A 63 2.98 -27.82 7.09
CA CYS A 63 3.37 -29.22 7.33
C CYS A 63 4.68 -29.59 6.63
N ASP A 64 4.89 -29.17 5.39
CA ASP A 64 6.15 -29.38 4.65
C ASP A 64 7.35 -28.73 5.34
N LEU A 65 7.18 -27.48 5.83
CA LEU A 65 8.20 -26.79 6.62
C LEU A 65 8.53 -27.55 7.90
N LEU A 66 7.51 -28.01 8.64
CA LEU A 66 7.70 -28.76 9.87
C LEU A 66 8.39 -30.11 9.62
N LEU A 67 7.99 -30.85 8.59
CA LEU A 67 8.59 -32.15 8.24
C LEU A 67 10.06 -32.01 7.83
N SER A 68 10.38 -31.03 6.97
CA SER A 68 11.76 -30.78 6.53
C SER A 68 12.66 -30.29 7.66
N ALA A 69 12.10 -29.52 8.59
CA ALA A 69 12.83 -29.05 9.76
C ALA A 69 13.04 -30.13 10.82
N GLN A 70 12.12 -31.08 10.95
CA GLN A 70 12.22 -32.15 11.94
C GLN A 70 13.29 -33.20 11.61
N GLU A 71 13.76 -33.34 10.37
CA GLU A 71 14.95 -34.19 10.11
C GLU A 71 16.21 -33.66 10.81
N ALA A 72 16.27 -32.35 11.06
CA ALA A 72 17.38 -31.71 11.78
C ALA A 72 17.20 -31.72 13.32
N VAL A 73 15.98 -31.97 13.81
CA VAL A 73 15.63 -32.03 15.24
C VAL A 73 15.48 -33.49 15.64
N ARG A 74 16.01 -33.94 16.78
CA ARG A 74 15.81 -35.33 17.25
C ARG A 74 14.37 -35.53 17.74
N SER A 75 13.38 -35.50 16.84
CA SER A 75 11.97 -35.66 17.16
C SER A 75 11.62 -37.13 17.42
N SER A 76 10.53 -37.37 18.15
CA SER A 76 10.02 -38.72 18.38
C SER A 76 9.32 -39.24 17.12
N GLN A 77 9.55 -40.53 16.79
CA GLN A 77 8.93 -41.19 15.63
C GLN A 77 7.40 -41.03 15.61
N ALA A 78 6.74 -41.11 16.77
CA ALA A 78 5.29 -40.96 16.88
C ALA A 78 4.78 -39.55 16.49
N GLY A 79 5.55 -38.49 16.80
CA GLY A 79 5.16 -37.13 16.41
C GLY A 79 5.28 -36.92 14.90
N PHE A 80 6.29 -37.53 14.30
CA PHE A 80 6.53 -37.49 12.86
C PHE A 80 5.43 -38.21 12.06
N ASP A 81 5.01 -39.39 12.52
CA ASP A 81 3.93 -40.15 11.89
C ASP A 81 2.59 -39.40 11.99
N ALA A 82 2.32 -38.74 13.13
CA ALA A 82 1.13 -37.89 13.31
C ALA A 82 1.10 -36.70 12.33
N LEU A 83 2.24 -36.00 12.18
CA LEU A 83 2.36 -34.88 11.24
C LEU A 83 2.19 -35.33 9.77
N ARG A 84 2.77 -36.48 9.40
CA ARG A 84 2.56 -37.08 8.07
C ARG A 84 1.10 -37.43 7.81
N ALA A 85 0.43 -38.03 8.80
CA ALA A 85 -0.99 -38.35 8.70
C ALA A 85 -1.86 -37.08 8.56
N LEU A 86 -1.56 -36.04 9.34
CA LEU A 86 -2.23 -34.74 9.22
C LEU A 86 -2.04 -34.14 7.84
N ARG A 87 -0.79 -34.09 7.33
CA ARG A 87 -0.49 -33.60 5.98
C ARG A 87 -1.28 -34.36 4.90
N ALA A 88 -1.31 -35.69 4.98
CA ALA A 88 -2.06 -36.53 4.04
C ALA A 88 -3.57 -36.25 4.09
N ASN A 89 -4.13 -36.02 5.28
CA ASN A 89 -5.53 -35.63 5.45
C ASN A 89 -5.83 -34.27 4.78
N ILE A 90 -4.95 -33.28 4.98
CA ILE A 90 -5.07 -31.95 4.36
C ILE A 90 -5.01 -32.08 2.83
N GLU A 91 -4.10 -32.90 2.30
CA GLU A 91 -3.94 -33.13 0.86
C GLU A 91 -5.18 -33.78 0.23
N GLN A 92 -5.77 -34.77 0.91
CA GLN A 92 -7.03 -35.38 0.48
C GLN A 92 -8.18 -34.36 0.44
N ARG A 93 -8.28 -33.49 1.45
CA ARG A 93 -9.31 -32.41 1.49
C ARG A 93 -9.10 -31.39 0.38
N PHE A 94 -7.84 -31.03 0.12
CA PHE A 94 -7.51 -30.11 -0.96
C PHE A 94 -7.90 -30.70 -2.33
N ALA A 95 -7.62 -31.97 -2.56
CA ALA A 95 -7.97 -32.68 -3.80
C ALA A 95 -9.49 -32.86 -4.00
N ALA A 96 -10.27 -32.93 -2.92
CA ALA A 96 -11.73 -33.11 -2.99
C ALA A 96 -12.48 -31.92 -3.61
N ASN A 97 -11.81 -30.75 -3.78
CA ASN A 97 -12.34 -29.48 -4.30
C ASN A 97 -13.57 -28.93 -3.54
N GLY A 98 -13.53 -27.65 -3.17
CA GLY A 98 -14.69 -26.98 -2.56
C GLY A 98 -14.86 -27.17 -1.06
N SER A 99 -13.76 -27.31 -0.30
CA SER A 99 -13.82 -27.34 1.17
C SER A 99 -14.42 -26.05 1.73
N THR A 100 -15.48 -26.16 2.52
CA THR A 100 -16.09 -25.02 3.21
C THR A 100 -15.22 -24.56 4.37
N LEU A 101 -15.49 -23.36 4.89
CA LEU A 101 -14.82 -22.84 6.10
C LEU A 101 -14.93 -23.80 7.29
N GLN A 102 -16.10 -24.43 7.47
CA GLN A 102 -16.34 -25.37 8.56
C GLN A 102 -15.51 -26.66 8.38
N ASP A 103 -15.37 -27.14 7.14
CA ASP A 103 -14.61 -28.35 6.83
C ASP A 103 -13.12 -28.22 7.10
N VAL A 104 -12.58 -26.99 7.03
CA VAL A 104 -11.17 -26.71 7.28
C VAL A 104 -10.90 -26.24 8.70
N ALA A 105 -11.90 -25.66 9.38
CA ALA A 105 -11.76 -25.20 10.77
C ALA A 105 -11.40 -26.34 11.74
N ILE A 106 -11.85 -27.57 11.48
CA ILE A 106 -11.50 -28.76 12.28
C ILE A 106 -10.01 -29.11 12.25
N LEU A 107 -9.26 -28.60 11.26
CA LEU A 107 -7.81 -28.81 11.14
C LEU A 107 -7.02 -27.82 12.01
N VAL A 108 -7.61 -26.70 12.40
CA VAL A 108 -6.93 -25.63 13.15
C VAL A 108 -6.34 -26.15 14.47
N PRO A 109 -7.07 -26.89 15.33
CA PRO A 109 -6.49 -27.44 16.56
C PRO A 109 -5.37 -28.45 16.31
N GLN A 110 -5.48 -29.25 15.25
CA GLN A 110 -4.47 -30.26 14.90
C GLN A 110 -3.17 -29.59 14.44
N LEU A 111 -3.26 -28.58 13.58
CA LEU A 111 -2.12 -27.77 13.14
C LEU A 111 -1.49 -26.98 14.30
N GLN A 112 -2.32 -26.40 15.18
CA GLN A 112 -1.85 -25.71 16.38
C GLN A 112 -1.03 -26.63 17.27
N GLN A 113 -1.51 -27.86 17.50
CA GLN A 113 -0.84 -28.85 18.34
C GLN A 113 0.51 -29.26 17.74
N GLU A 114 0.58 -29.50 16.43
CA GLU A 114 1.84 -29.86 15.77
C GLU A 114 2.83 -28.68 15.76
N CYS A 115 2.37 -27.45 15.57
CA CYS A 115 3.21 -26.25 15.70
C CYS A 115 3.74 -26.07 17.12
N SER A 116 2.89 -26.27 18.14
CA SER A 116 3.28 -26.20 19.55
C SER A 116 4.33 -27.25 19.89
N ARG A 117 4.10 -28.52 19.51
CA ARG A 117 5.06 -29.60 19.69
C ARG A 117 6.41 -29.28 19.03
N PHE A 118 6.38 -28.83 17.78
CA PHE A 118 7.60 -28.49 17.05
C PHE A 118 8.37 -27.35 17.71
N THR A 119 7.70 -26.23 18.02
CA THR A 119 8.37 -25.05 18.59
C THR A 119 8.97 -25.33 19.97
N LEU A 120 8.32 -26.17 20.78
CA LEU A 120 8.85 -26.65 22.06
C LEU A 120 10.09 -27.54 21.89
N GLN A 121 10.06 -28.48 20.94
CA GLN A 121 11.18 -29.41 20.69
C GLN A 121 12.38 -28.73 20.04
N ALA A 122 12.14 -27.89 19.03
CA ALA A 122 13.18 -27.18 18.30
C ALA A 122 13.78 -26.02 19.11
N GLN A 123 13.04 -25.50 20.10
CA GLN A 123 13.34 -24.24 20.79
C GLN A 123 13.55 -23.07 19.81
N ARG A 124 12.78 -23.08 18.71
CA ARG A 124 12.83 -22.06 17.65
C ARG A 124 11.44 -21.51 17.38
N THR A 125 11.42 -20.28 16.87
CA THR A 125 10.21 -19.57 16.47
C THR A 125 9.90 -19.84 15.00
N ILE A 126 8.61 -19.90 14.66
CA ILE A 126 8.13 -19.93 13.28
C ILE A 126 7.52 -18.57 12.92
N TYR A 127 7.81 -18.07 11.72
CA TYR A 127 7.18 -16.88 11.17
C TYR A 127 6.47 -17.21 9.86
N LEU A 128 5.19 -16.88 9.77
CA LEU A 128 4.39 -16.99 8.55
C LEU A 128 4.26 -15.61 7.93
N PHE A 129 4.92 -15.41 6.79
CA PHE A 129 4.80 -14.22 5.97
C PHE A 129 3.70 -14.44 4.94
N ILE A 130 2.65 -13.63 5.03
CA ILE A 130 1.51 -13.65 4.12
C ILE A 130 1.54 -12.32 3.35
N ASP A 131 2.08 -12.34 2.13
CA ASP A 131 2.20 -11.14 1.30
C ASP A 131 1.00 -10.97 0.36
N ASP A 132 0.67 -9.72 0.06
CA ASP A 132 -0.44 -9.29 -0.79
C ASP A 132 -1.82 -9.90 -0.43
N ILE A 133 -2.20 -9.88 0.85
CA ILE A 133 -3.48 -10.43 1.35
C ILE A 133 -4.72 -9.88 0.63
N HIS A 134 -4.63 -8.65 0.11
CA HIS A 134 -5.68 -7.96 -0.63
C HIS A 134 -6.07 -8.62 -1.98
N TYR A 135 -5.37 -9.67 -2.41
CA TYR A 135 -5.80 -10.52 -3.53
C TYR A 135 -6.90 -11.52 -3.17
N LEU A 136 -7.13 -11.80 -1.87
CA LEU A 136 -8.35 -12.48 -1.45
C LEU A 136 -9.52 -11.48 -1.44
N PRO A 137 -10.76 -11.95 -1.68
CA PRO A 137 -11.94 -11.12 -1.48
C PRO A 137 -11.96 -10.49 -0.08
N SER A 138 -12.26 -9.19 0.01
CA SER A 138 -12.20 -8.45 1.28
C SER A 138 -13.08 -9.07 2.37
N SER A 139 -14.27 -9.55 2.00
CA SER A 139 -15.18 -10.30 2.88
C SER A 139 -14.62 -11.65 3.36
N GLU A 140 -13.69 -12.28 2.64
CA GLU A 140 -13.09 -13.56 3.02
C GLU A 140 -11.84 -13.42 3.90
N VAL A 141 -11.12 -12.29 3.80
CA VAL A 141 -9.88 -12.05 4.56
C VAL A 141 -10.04 -12.25 6.08
N PRO A 142 -11.10 -11.77 6.76
CA PRO A 142 -11.24 -12.00 8.20
C PRO A 142 -11.25 -13.48 8.57
N TYR A 143 -11.97 -14.32 7.81
CA TYR A 143 -12.06 -15.75 8.06
C TYR A 143 -10.73 -16.46 7.79
N PHE A 144 -10.03 -16.06 6.73
CA PHE A 144 -8.70 -16.58 6.44
C PHE A 144 -7.72 -16.28 7.58
N LEU A 145 -7.72 -15.05 8.07
CA LEU A 145 -6.88 -14.62 9.19
C LEU A 145 -7.27 -15.29 10.50
N ASP A 146 -8.56 -15.56 10.72
CA ASP A 146 -9.07 -16.26 11.90
C ASP A 146 -8.52 -17.69 11.99
N LEU A 147 -8.60 -18.43 10.87
CA LEU A 147 -8.05 -19.79 10.78
C LEU A 147 -6.53 -19.80 11.05
N LEU A 148 -5.78 -18.89 10.42
CA LEU A 148 -4.33 -18.79 10.64
C LEU A 148 -4.01 -18.40 12.08
N HIS A 149 -4.72 -17.43 12.64
CA HIS A 149 -4.52 -16.98 14.01
C HIS A 149 -4.78 -18.11 15.01
N GLY A 150 -5.83 -18.91 14.80
CA GLY A 150 -6.10 -20.11 15.60
C GLY A 150 -4.94 -21.11 15.59
N VAL A 151 -4.27 -21.31 14.45
CA VAL A 151 -3.07 -22.18 14.36
C VAL A 151 -1.90 -21.62 15.18
N THR A 152 -1.79 -20.29 15.27
CA THR A 152 -0.69 -19.61 15.98
C THR A 152 -0.91 -19.38 17.47
N ARG A 153 -2.10 -19.70 18.01
CA ARG A 153 -2.41 -19.46 19.42
C ARG A 153 -1.53 -20.33 20.34
N ASP A 154 -1.10 -19.74 21.45
CA ASP A 154 -0.41 -20.42 22.56
C ASP A 154 0.88 -21.18 22.15
N ASN A 155 1.57 -20.68 21.12
CA ASN A 155 2.85 -21.24 20.66
C ASN A 155 3.75 -20.14 20.08
N LEU A 156 4.99 -20.50 19.70
CA LEU A 156 5.98 -19.54 19.17
C LEU A 156 5.85 -19.38 17.65
N VAL A 157 4.62 -19.12 17.17
CA VAL A 157 4.33 -18.92 15.76
C VAL A 157 3.74 -17.52 15.54
N TRP A 158 4.31 -16.74 14.63
CA TRP A 158 3.90 -15.35 14.44
C TRP A 158 3.53 -15.04 12.98
N LEU A 159 2.49 -14.22 12.81
CA LEU A 159 1.98 -13.79 11.50
C LEU A 159 2.60 -12.46 11.10
N LYS A 160 3.07 -12.36 9.84
CA LYS A 160 3.51 -11.11 9.20
C LYS A 160 2.70 -10.94 7.93
N VAL A 161 1.56 -10.27 8.04
CA VAL A 161 0.59 -10.14 6.95
C VAL A 161 0.76 -8.77 6.30
N ALA A 162 0.96 -8.70 4.98
CA ALA A 162 1.04 -7.45 4.24
C ALA A 162 -0.11 -7.28 3.25
N GLY A 163 -0.58 -6.04 3.10
CA GLY A 163 -1.69 -5.71 2.21
C GLY A 163 -1.87 -4.22 1.95
N ILE A 164 -2.91 -3.88 1.20
CA ILE A 164 -3.39 -2.51 1.02
C ILE A 164 -4.55 -2.29 1.99
N GLN A 165 -4.41 -1.30 2.89
CA GLN A 165 -5.32 -1.12 4.03
C GLN A 165 -6.78 -0.99 3.60
N HIS A 166 -7.08 -0.11 2.64
CA HIS A 166 -8.47 0.16 2.20
C HIS A 166 -9.09 -0.99 1.39
N GLN A 167 -8.30 -1.98 1.01
CA GLN A 167 -8.74 -3.17 0.26
C GLN A 167 -8.73 -4.43 1.13
N THR A 168 -8.45 -4.28 2.43
CA THR A 168 -8.33 -5.39 3.36
C THR A 168 -9.27 -5.16 4.54
N ARG A 169 -10.27 -6.01 4.72
CA ARG A 169 -10.99 -6.12 5.99
C ARG A 169 -10.32 -7.23 6.81
N TRP A 170 -9.62 -6.89 7.88
CA TRP A 170 -8.88 -7.88 8.68
C TRP A 170 -9.60 -8.34 9.95
N PHE A 171 -10.71 -7.69 10.31
CA PHE A 171 -11.47 -8.00 11.52
C PHE A 171 -12.97 -7.74 11.36
N ILE A 172 -13.79 -8.61 11.93
CA ILE A 172 -15.23 -8.45 12.14
C ILE A 172 -15.46 -8.45 13.65
N PRO A 173 -16.21 -7.48 14.21
CA PRO A 173 -16.40 -7.40 15.67
C PRO A 173 -17.46 -8.38 16.20
N VAL A 174 -18.46 -8.78 15.39
CA VAL A 174 -19.60 -9.60 15.84
C VAL A 174 -19.97 -10.67 14.80
N PRO A 175 -19.81 -11.97 15.12
CA PRO A 175 -18.90 -12.46 16.16
C PRO A 175 -17.46 -11.97 15.86
N PRO A 176 -16.58 -11.85 16.86
CA PRO A 176 -15.17 -11.54 16.64
C PRO A 176 -14.56 -12.55 15.67
N THR A 177 -14.01 -12.08 14.55
CA THR A 177 -13.40 -12.94 13.52
C THR A 177 -12.23 -12.23 12.86
N GLY A 178 -11.08 -12.90 12.78
CA GLY A 178 -9.86 -12.38 12.17
C GLY A 178 -8.82 -11.93 13.19
N LEU A 179 -8.18 -10.79 12.95
CA LEU A 179 -7.11 -10.26 13.82
C LEU A 179 -7.50 -8.91 14.40
N GLN A 180 -7.80 -8.85 15.70
CA GLN A 180 -8.10 -7.58 16.35
C GLN A 180 -6.82 -6.77 16.58
N THR A 181 -6.79 -5.54 16.07
CA THR A 181 -5.64 -4.64 16.25
C THR A 181 -5.56 -4.12 17.69
N GLY A 182 -4.35 -4.04 18.24
CA GLY A 182 -4.10 -3.63 19.62
C GLY A 182 -4.08 -4.81 20.59
N HIS A 183 -4.90 -5.83 20.34
CA HIS A 183 -4.93 -7.07 21.12
C HIS A 183 -4.10 -8.16 20.44
N ASP A 184 -4.57 -8.66 19.29
CA ASP A 184 -3.94 -9.78 18.59
C ASP A 184 -2.77 -9.32 17.71
N ALA A 185 -2.93 -8.21 16.99
CA ALA A 185 -1.92 -7.72 16.04
C ALA A 185 -1.59 -6.23 16.18
N THR A 186 -0.39 -5.84 15.74
CA THR A 186 0.02 -4.44 15.63
C THR A 186 0.14 -4.01 14.17
N ILE A 187 -0.35 -2.81 13.85
CA ILE A 187 -0.23 -2.24 12.51
C ILE A 187 1.15 -1.61 12.33
N ILE A 188 1.78 -1.89 11.19
CA ILE A 188 2.95 -1.18 10.68
C ILE A 188 2.52 -0.47 9.39
N ASN A 189 2.41 0.85 9.40
CA ASN A 189 2.05 1.63 8.21
C ASN A 189 3.33 2.14 7.51
N LEU A 190 3.46 1.83 6.22
CA LEU A 190 4.60 2.22 5.37
C LEU A 190 4.29 3.40 4.45
N ASP A 191 3.07 3.94 4.45
CA ASP A 191 2.76 5.12 3.65
C ASP A 191 3.55 6.33 4.14
N VAL A 192 4.50 6.76 3.32
CA VAL A 192 5.16 8.05 3.46
C VAL A 192 4.31 9.07 2.72
N THR A 193 3.44 9.75 3.46
CA THR A 193 2.51 10.72 2.89
C THR A 193 3.20 12.04 2.55
N LEU A 194 2.60 12.79 1.63
CA LEU A 194 2.98 14.17 1.32
C LEU A 194 2.48 15.17 2.39
N GLU A 195 2.05 14.69 3.56
CA GLU A 195 1.77 15.54 4.73
C GLU A 195 3.04 16.18 5.29
N HIS A 196 4.16 15.46 5.20
CA HIS A 196 5.49 15.95 5.56
C HIS A 196 6.46 15.78 4.38
N PRO A 197 6.36 16.64 3.35
CA PRO A 197 7.16 16.51 2.13
C PRO A 197 8.67 16.50 2.35
N GLU A 198 9.19 17.22 3.35
CA GLU A 198 10.60 17.18 3.72
C GLU A 198 11.05 15.79 4.18
N ARG A 199 10.28 15.15 5.06
CA ARG A 199 10.54 13.76 5.49
C ARG A 199 10.47 12.79 4.31
N ALA A 200 9.51 12.99 3.39
CA ALA A 200 9.40 12.19 2.17
C ALA A 200 10.63 12.36 1.28
N LYS A 201 11.12 13.59 1.11
CA LYS A 201 12.33 13.90 0.36
C LYS A 201 13.56 13.24 0.95
N ASP A 202 13.75 13.36 2.27
CA ASP A 202 14.90 12.76 2.94
C ASP A 202 14.88 11.24 2.83
N PHE A 203 13.72 10.63 3.06
CA PHE A 203 13.54 9.19 2.94
C PHE A 203 13.84 8.69 1.51
N LEU A 204 13.18 9.26 0.50
CA LEU A 204 13.36 8.87 -0.91
C LEU A 204 14.77 9.18 -1.42
N GLY A 205 15.34 10.31 -1.00
CA GLY A 205 16.72 10.69 -1.28
C GLY A 205 17.73 9.69 -0.70
N ASN A 206 17.51 9.21 0.52
CA ASN A 206 18.35 8.19 1.14
C ASN A 206 18.21 6.82 0.45
N VAL A 207 16.99 6.44 0.05
CA VAL A 207 16.77 5.21 -0.75
C VAL A 207 17.57 5.26 -2.04
N LEU A 208 17.46 6.33 -2.81
CA LEU A 208 18.20 6.48 -4.07
C LEU A 208 19.71 6.56 -3.85
N ARG A 209 20.16 7.23 -2.79
CA ARG A 209 21.58 7.27 -2.42
C ARG A 209 22.13 5.87 -2.19
N GLY A 210 21.41 4.99 -1.49
CA GLY A 210 21.82 3.60 -1.28
C GLY A 210 22.06 2.85 -2.61
N TYR A 211 21.19 3.02 -3.60
CA TYR A 211 21.40 2.45 -4.94
C TYR A 211 22.60 3.05 -5.67
N VAL A 212 22.81 4.36 -5.56
CA VAL A 212 23.94 5.06 -6.19
C VAL A 212 25.28 4.60 -5.59
N GLU A 213 25.34 4.45 -4.26
CA GLU A 213 26.52 3.98 -3.54
C GLU A 213 26.83 2.52 -3.88
N GLU A 214 25.84 1.64 -3.85
CA GLU A 214 26.00 0.21 -4.19
C GLU A 214 26.44 0.01 -5.65
N SER A 215 25.98 0.86 -6.57
CA SER A 215 26.34 0.79 -7.99
C SER A 215 27.66 1.49 -8.34
N ASN A 216 28.36 2.08 -7.36
CA ASN A 216 29.55 2.92 -7.58
C ASN A 216 29.33 4.02 -8.65
N ALA A 217 28.11 4.56 -8.71
CA ALA A 217 27.74 5.58 -9.68
C ALA A 217 28.18 6.99 -9.24
N LEU A 218 27.99 7.98 -10.12
CA LEU A 218 28.28 9.38 -9.80
C LEU A 218 27.41 9.87 -8.62
N PRO A 219 27.93 10.78 -7.77
CA PRO A 219 27.15 11.40 -6.72
C PRO A 219 25.84 12.01 -7.24
N LEU A 220 24.75 11.86 -6.49
CA LEU A 220 23.42 12.28 -6.93
C LEU A 220 23.35 13.76 -7.34
N SER A 221 24.12 14.63 -6.67
CA SER A 221 24.20 16.07 -6.98
C SER A 221 24.78 16.38 -8.37
N LYS A 222 25.51 15.44 -8.98
CA LYS A 222 26.01 15.54 -10.37
C LYS A 222 25.01 15.04 -11.40
N VAL A 223 23.94 14.37 -10.97
CA VAL A 223 22.92 13.77 -11.84
C VAL A 223 21.61 14.55 -11.79
N LEU A 224 21.15 14.91 -10.59
CA LEU A 224 19.90 15.62 -10.34
C LEU A 224 20.16 16.99 -9.72
N SER A 225 19.45 18.00 -10.21
CA SER A 225 19.35 19.28 -9.50
C SER A 225 18.46 19.14 -8.24
N SER A 226 18.68 19.97 -7.21
CA SER A 226 17.83 19.94 -6.00
C SER A 226 16.35 20.19 -6.30
N ALA A 227 16.05 21.05 -7.29
CA ALA A 227 14.68 21.31 -7.71
C ALA A 227 14.06 20.10 -8.45
N ALA A 228 14.85 19.35 -9.21
CA ALA A 228 14.38 18.11 -9.82
C ALA A 228 14.09 17.03 -8.75
N LEU A 229 14.91 16.96 -7.70
CA LEU A 229 14.65 16.06 -6.57
C LEU A 229 13.32 16.41 -5.87
N ASP A 230 13.09 17.68 -5.55
CA ASP A 230 11.81 18.13 -4.98
C ASP A 230 10.64 17.75 -5.90
N ARG A 231 10.81 17.98 -7.21
CA ARG A 231 9.79 17.65 -8.18
C ARG A 231 9.51 16.16 -8.29
N LEU A 232 10.55 15.30 -8.21
CA LEU A 232 10.41 13.85 -8.23
C LEU A 232 9.62 13.35 -7.02
N VAL A 233 9.87 13.90 -5.83
CA VAL A 233 9.15 13.53 -4.59
C VAL A 233 7.66 13.83 -4.71
N LEU A 234 7.32 15.02 -5.25
CA LEU A 234 5.94 15.38 -5.51
C LEU A 234 5.30 14.48 -6.56
N ALA A 235 5.99 14.27 -7.67
CA ALA A 235 5.51 13.49 -8.81
C ALA A 235 5.34 12.00 -8.49
N SER A 236 6.10 11.47 -7.55
CA SER A 236 5.97 10.08 -7.08
C SER A 236 4.96 9.92 -5.95
N GLY A 237 4.39 11.02 -5.42
CA GLY A 237 3.44 10.94 -4.31
C GLY A 237 4.01 10.36 -3.02
N GLY A 238 5.33 10.46 -2.81
CA GLY A 238 6.01 9.79 -1.68
C GLY A 238 6.26 8.28 -1.88
N VAL A 239 5.91 7.69 -3.03
CA VAL A 239 6.05 6.25 -3.29
C VAL A 239 7.46 5.92 -3.84
N PRO A 240 8.27 5.09 -3.15
CA PRO A 240 9.62 4.69 -3.56
C PRO A 240 9.72 4.08 -4.96
N ARG A 241 8.84 3.14 -5.32
CA ARG A 241 8.90 2.52 -6.65
C ARG A 241 8.71 3.55 -7.76
N ASP A 242 7.73 4.45 -7.61
CA ASP A 242 7.47 5.50 -8.61
C ASP A 242 8.61 6.50 -8.63
N PHE A 243 9.13 6.86 -7.47
CA PHE A 243 10.26 7.76 -7.36
C PHE A 243 11.48 7.24 -8.14
N LEU A 244 11.85 5.97 -7.95
CA LEU A 244 12.97 5.34 -8.66
C LEU A 244 12.69 5.21 -10.16
N THR A 245 11.50 4.73 -10.52
CA THR A 245 11.08 4.57 -11.94
C THR A 245 11.08 5.91 -12.66
N LEU A 246 10.48 6.93 -12.06
CA LEU A 246 10.38 8.27 -12.60
C LEU A 246 11.76 8.95 -12.64
N CYS A 247 12.62 8.73 -11.64
CA CYS A 247 14.00 9.21 -11.67
C CYS A 247 14.75 8.62 -12.88
N ALA A 248 14.65 7.31 -13.11
CA ALA A 248 15.26 6.65 -14.25
C ALA A 248 14.74 7.22 -15.59
N SER A 249 13.42 7.37 -15.74
CA SER A 249 12.81 7.98 -16.92
C SER A 249 13.23 9.45 -17.11
N SER A 250 13.32 10.23 -16.03
CA SER A 250 13.76 11.62 -16.08
C SER A 250 15.22 11.75 -16.52
N ILE A 251 16.08 10.82 -16.13
CA ILE A 251 17.46 10.74 -16.64
C ILE A 251 17.46 10.46 -18.14
N GLN A 252 16.63 9.54 -18.64
CA GLN A 252 16.54 9.27 -20.08
C GLN A 252 16.03 10.49 -20.86
N THR A 253 14.99 11.17 -20.35
CA THR A 253 14.47 12.42 -20.94
C THR A 253 15.57 13.50 -20.99
N ALA A 254 16.32 13.68 -19.90
CA ALA A 254 17.39 14.66 -19.88
C ALA A 254 18.50 14.36 -20.90
N ARG A 255 18.85 13.09 -21.10
CA ARG A 255 19.88 12.65 -22.07
C ARG A 255 19.53 12.96 -23.52
N GLN A 256 18.25 13.09 -23.86
CA GLN A 256 17.80 13.47 -25.20
C GLN A 256 18.04 14.96 -25.50
N ARG A 257 18.30 15.77 -24.47
CA ARG A 257 18.45 17.22 -24.59
C ARG A 257 19.92 17.57 -24.88
N PRO A 258 20.20 18.45 -25.86
CA PRO A 258 21.58 18.80 -26.19
C PRO A 258 22.28 19.45 -24.98
N ASN A 259 23.53 19.02 -24.73
CA ASN A 259 24.37 19.50 -23.62
C ASN A 259 23.73 19.37 -22.22
N ALA A 260 22.90 18.34 -21.99
CA ALA A 260 22.35 18.08 -20.67
C ALA A 260 23.44 17.72 -19.66
N LYS A 261 23.63 18.57 -18.65
CA LYS A 261 24.57 18.34 -17.53
C LYS A 261 23.92 17.59 -16.37
N THR A 262 22.65 17.90 -16.09
CA THR A 262 21.86 17.35 -14.97
C THR A 262 20.39 17.29 -15.36
N VAL A 263 19.62 16.44 -14.69
CA VAL A 263 18.15 16.41 -14.76
C VAL A 263 17.57 17.66 -14.09
N GLY A 264 16.68 18.34 -14.80
CA GLY A 264 15.92 19.51 -14.34
C GLY A 264 14.44 19.22 -14.13
N VAL A 265 13.71 20.22 -13.62
CA VAL A 265 12.26 20.14 -13.35
C VAL A 265 11.45 19.79 -14.61
N GLN A 266 11.84 20.31 -15.77
CA GLN A 266 11.14 20.05 -17.04
C GLN A 266 11.28 18.59 -17.48
N ASP A 267 12.46 17.98 -17.27
CA ASP A 267 12.70 16.58 -17.60
C ASP A 267 11.79 15.67 -16.75
N VAL A 268 11.62 16.00 -15.47
CA VAL A 268 10.72 15.30 -14.54
C VAL A 268 9.25 15.47 -14.94
N ASN A 269 8.81 16.69 -15.26
CA ASN A 269 7.43 16.95 -15.69
C ASN A 269 7.06 16.13 -16.94
N ASN A 270 7.95 16.12 -17.92
CA ASN A 270 7.76 15.36 -19.16
C ASN A 270 7.70 13.86 -18.89
N ALA A 271 8.63 13.33 -18.09
CA ALA A 271 8.63 11.93 -17.70
C ALA A 271 7.36 11.54 -16.92
N ALA A 272 6.90 12.40 -16.01
CA ALA A 272 5.68 12.18 -15.24
C ALA A 272 4.44 12.21 -16.13
N GLY A 273 4.38 13.11 -17.12
CA GLY A 273 3.29 13.17 -18.09
C GLY A 273 3.17 11.87 -18.91
N VAL A 274 4.30 11.35 -19.40
CA VAL A 274 4.34 10.07 -20.14
C VAL A 274 3.95 8.90 -19.22
N ALA A 275 4.52 8.81 -18.02
CA ALA A 275 4.18 7.76 -17.06
C ALA A 275 2.68 7.77 -16.69
N GLY A 276 2.09 8.97 -16.57
CA GLY A 276 0.65 9.13 -16.33
C GLY A 276 -0.22 8.59 -17.46
N GLN A 277 0.17 8.80 -18.71
CA GLN A 277 -0.56 8.28 -19.87
C GLN A 277 -0.53 6.76 -19.90
N THR A 278 0.63 6.14 -19.69
CA THR A 278 0.75 4.68 -19.59
C THR A 278 -0.13 4.13 -18.47
N LYS A 279 -0.11 4.77 -17.30
CA LYS A 279 -0.90 4.35 -16.14
C LYS A 279 -2.41 4.45 -16.37
N LEU A 280 -2.87 5.48 -17.08
CA LEU A 280 -4.27 5.62 -17.47
C LEU A 280 -4.67 4.55 -18.49
N GLN A 281 -3.82 4.30 -19.48
CA GLN A 281 -4.06 3.27 -20.50
C GLN A 281 -4.13 1.86 -19.90
N GLU A 282 -3.21 1.51 -18.98
CA GLU A 282 -3.26 0.23 -18.26
C GLU A 282 -4.57 0.07 -17.46
N LEU A 283 -5.05 1.15 -16.83
CA LEU A 283 -6.34 1.13 -16.13
C LEU A 283 -7.53 0.97 -17.08
N GLU A 284 -7.48 1.60 -18.25
CA GLU A 284 -8.49 1.50 -19.31
C GLU A 284 -8.54 0.09 -19.90
N ASP A 285 -7.39 -0.53 -20.14
CA ASP A 285 -7.28 -1.91 -20.63
C ASP A 285 -7.83 -2.90 -19.59
N ASP A 286 -7.50 -2.72 -18.31
CA ASP A 286 -8.05 -3.51 -17.20
C ASP A 286 -9.58 -3.33 -17.07
N ALA A 287 -10.10 -2.14 -17.37
CA ALA A 287 -11.53 -1.83 -17.40
C ALA A 287 -12.26 -2.49 -18.56
N ALA A 288 -11.62 -2.59 -19.71
CA ALA A 288 -12.16 -3.31 -20.86
C ALA A 288 -12.17 -4.84 -20.61
N ALA A 289 -11.19 -5.36 -19.87
CA ALA A 289 -11.07 -6.78 -19.55
C ALA A 289 -11.97 -7.24 -18.39
N THR A 290 -12.33 -6.35 -17.46
CA THR A 290 -13.14 -6.65 -16.27
C THR A 290 -14.47 -5.89 -16.32
N LEU A 291 -15.60 -6.60 -16.31
CA LEU A 291 -16.92 -5.96 -16.22
C LEU A 291 -17.06 -5.16 -14.91
N GLY A 292 -16.94 -3.83 -14.98
CA GLY A 292 -17.43 -2.87 -13.97
C GLY A 292 -16.37 -2.01 -13.27
N ARG A 293 -15.45 -2.61 -12.51
CA ARG A 293 -14.71 -1.87 -11.44
C ARG A 293 -13.73 -0.80 -11.95
N SER A 294 -12.91 -1.11 -12.95
CA SER A 294 -11.91 -0.14 -13.42
C SER A 294 -12.54 0.99 -14.25
N GLY A 295 -13.69 0.73 -14.91
CA GLY A 295 -14.46 1.75 -15.62
C GLY A 295 -15.05 2.82 -14.68
N GLU A 296 -15.58 2.40 -13.53
CA GLU A 296 -16.06 3.30 -12.47
C GLU A 296 -14.94 4.19 -11.92
N LEU A 297 -13.76 3.63 -11.69
CA LEU A 297 -12.59 4.38 -11.19
C LEU A 297 -12.13 5.43 -12.21
N ILE A 298 -12.12 5.10 -13.50
CA ILE A 298 -11.76 6.06 -14.56
C ILE A 298 -12.80 7.19 -14.64
N ALA A 299 -14.09 6.86 -14.64
CA ALA A 299 -15.15 7.85 -14.67
C ALA A 299 -15.08 8.79 -13.44
N SER A 300 -14.86 8.21 -12.26
CA SER A 300 -14.70 8.95 -11.00
C SER A 300 -13.46 9.85 -11.03
N LEU A 301 -12.33 9.37 -11.55
CA LEU A 301 -11.13 10.19 -11.74
C LEU A 301 -11.40 11.36 -12.68
N ASN A 302 -12.13 11.15 -13.77
CA ASN A 302 -12.46 12.22 -14.72
C ASN A 302 -13.37 13.28 -14.09
N ILE A 303 -14.32 12.90 -13.22
CA ILE A 303 -15.14 13.85 -12.45
C ILE A 303 -14.26 14.70 -11.53
N VAL A 304 -13.32 14.09 -10.82
CA VAL A 304 -12.38 14.82 -9.95
C VAL A 304 -11.50 15.75 -10.79
N ARG A 305 -11.00 15.30 -11.96
CA ARG A 305 -10.20 16.11 -12.87
C ARG A 305 -10.98 17.29 -13.43
N GLU A 306 -12.24 17.11 -13.81
CA GLU A 306 -13.09 18.18 -14.33
C GLU A 306 -13.34 19.25 -13.26
N PHE A 307 -13.73 18.82 -12.06
CA PHE A 307 -13.91 19.71 -10.92
C PHE A 307 -12.65 20.55 -10.64
N LEU A 308 -11.50 19.89 -10.51
CA LEU A 308 -10.25 20.56 -10.17
C LEU A 308 -9.70 21.42 -11.30
N LEU A 309 -9.54 20.84 -12.48
CA LEU A 309 -8.76 21.44 -13.55
C LEU A 309 -9.59 22.36 -14.46
N SER A 310 -10.92 22.22 -14.48
CA SER A 310 -11.80 22.99 -15.35
C SER A 310 -12.73 23.92 -14.58
N SER A 311 -13.35 23.47 -13.48
CA SER A 311 -14.27 24.32 -12.70
C SER A 311 -13.53 25.23 -11.71
N GLU A 312 -12.62 24.66 -10.91
CA GLU A 312 -11.96 25.37 -9.80
C GLU A 312 -10.55 25.89 -10.15
N GLU A 313 -10.00 25.50 -11.30
CA GLU A 313 -8.66 25.87 -11.76
C GLU A 313 -7.56 25.67 -10.69
N ILE A 314 -7.61 24.54 -9.98
CA ILE A 314 -6.72 24.21 -8.85
C ILE A 314 -6.36 22.72 -8.83
N THR A 315 -5.25 22.32 -8.21
CA THR A 315 -4.78 20.91 -8.23
C THR A 315 -5.11 20.10 -6.98
N TYR A 316 -5.78 20.66 -5.98
CA TYR A 316 -6.06 20.00 -4.71
C TYR A 316 -7.43 20.42 -4.20
N PHE A 317 -8.07 19.56 -3.43
CA PHE A 317 -9.42 19.76 -2.89
C PHE A 317 -9.49 19.23 -1.46
N ARG A 318 -10.62 19.48 -0.81
CA ARG A 318 -10.93 18.89 0.50
C ARG A 318 -12.25 18.12 0.52
N VAL A 319 -12.35 17.15 1.41
CA VAL A 319 -13.57 16.37 1.68
C VAL A 319 -13.92 16.53 3.15
N ASP A 320 -15.15 16.98 3.43
CA ASP A 320 -15.62 17.16 4.81
C ASP A 320 -15.81 15.82 5.51
N PHE A 321 -15.51 15.76 6.82
CA PHE A 321 -15.67 14.54 7.61
C PHE A 321 -17.12 14.06 7.65
N ARG A 322 -18.09 14.98 7.73
CA ARG A 322 -19.52 14.64 7.73
C ARG A 322 -19.95 14.05 6.40
N ASP A 323 -19.43 14.60 5.30
CA ASP A 323 -19.69 14.11 3.96
C ASP A 323 -19.13 12.70 3.78
N LYS A 324 -17.88 12.48 4.23
CA LYS A 324 -17.24 11.16 4.29
C LYS A 324 -18.03 10.13 5.09
N GLU A 325 -18.62 10.53 6.22
CA GLU A 325 -19.45 9.65 7.04
C GLU A 325 -20.79 9.33 6.38
N ALA A 326 -21.43 10.33 5.76
CA ALA A 326 -22.72 10.18 5.09
C ALA A 326 -22.62 9.38 3.77
N HIS A 327 -21.52 9.53 3.02
CA HIS A 327 -21.30 8.96 1.69
C HIS A 327 -20.12 7.97 1.69
N SER A 328 -20.19 6.96 2.57
CA SER A 328 -19.08 6.03 2.80
C SER A 328 -18.69 5.19 1.58
N SER A 329 -19.64 4.91 0.67
CA SER A 329 -19.40 4.18 -0.58
C SER A 329 -18.65 5.02 -1.60
N GLU A 330 -19.02 6.29 -1.76
CA GLU A 330 -18.39 7.27 -2.62
C GLU A 330 -16.98 7.60 -2.09
N TYR A 331 -16.84 7.70 -0.76
CA TYR A 331 -15.53 7.89 -0.14
C TYR A 331 -14.58 6.71 -0.40
N ARG A 332 -15.08 5.47 -0.41
CA ARG A 332 -14.28 4.29 -0.81
C ARG A 332 -13.74 4.39 -2.23
N VAL A 333 -14.48 5.02 -3.15
CA VAL A 333 -14.00 5.28 -4.52
C VAL A 333 -12.81 6.25 -4.50
N LEU A 334 -12.86 7.33 -3.71
CA LEU A 334 -11.70 8.21 -3.53
C LEU A 334 -10.49 7.49 -2.91
N GLN A 335 -10.72 6.63 -1.91
CA GLN A 335 -9.65 5.82 -1.31
C GLN A 335 -9.03 4.86 -2.34
N ALA A 336 -9.84 4.26 -3.22
CA ALA A 336 -9.34 3.42 -4.31
C ALA A 336 -8.50 4.23 -5.31
N LEU A 337 -8.90 5.47 -5.64
CA LEU A 337 -8.07 6.37 -6.45
C LEU A 337 -6.74 6.73 -5.76
N ALA A 338 -6.73 6.89 -4.44
CA ALA A 338 -5.52 7.12 -3.66
C ALA A 338 -4.60 5.87 -3.62
N ASP A 339 -5.17 4.68 -3.50
CA ASP A 339 -4.44 3.41 -3.56
C ASP A 339 -3.80 3.19 -4.95
N LEU A 340 -4.48 3.63 -6.01
CA LEU A 340 -3.96 3.69 -7.38
C LEU A 340 -2.97 4.83 -7.60
N ARG A 341 -2.74 5.69 -6.60
CA ARG A 341 -1.82 6.84 -6.64
C ARG A 341 -2.26 7.89 -7.66
N MET A 342 -3.57 8.05 -7.86
CA MET A 342 -4.14 9.15 -8.66
C MET A 342 -4.45 10.37 -7.80
N LEU A 343 -4.59 10.14 -6.49
CA LEU A 343 -4.77 11.16 -5.46
C LEU A 343 -3.78 10.93 -4.33
N HIS A 344 -3.33 12.00 -3.69
CA HIS A 344 -2.42 11.96 -2.56
C HIS A 344 -3.02 12.70 -1.37
N LEU A 345 -3.24 12.01 -0.26
CA LEU A 345 -3.63 12.65 1.00
C LEU A 345 -2.45 13.51 1.49
N ILE A 346 -2.66 14.82 1.57
CA ILE A 346 -1.65 15.81 2.01
C ILE A 346 -1.98 16.40 3.37
N ASN A 347 -3.21 16.24 3.87
CA ASN A 347 -3.57 16.59 5.25
C ASN A 347 -4.76 15.75 5.71
N PRO A 348 -4.63 14.93 6.77
CA PRO A 348 -5.70 14.06 7.24
C PRO A 348 -6.76 14.77 8.09
N SER A 349 -6.49 15.98 8.59
CA SER A 349 -7.40 16.67 9.50
C SER A 349 -7.16 18.19 9.50
N LEU A 350 -7.68 18.86 8.48
CA LEU A 350 -7.67 20.30 8.37
C LEU A 350 -8.88 20.88 9.12
N SER A 351 -8.63 21.61 10.20
CA SER A 351 -9.68 22.36 10.92
C SER A 351 -10.21 23.53 10.12
N ASP A 352 -11.53 23.76 10.14
CA ASP A 352 -12.14 24.97 9.60
C ASP A 352 -11.74 26.23 10.40
N GLN A 353 -11.77 27.41 9.75
CA GLN A 353 -11.40 28.68 10.39
C GLN A 353 -12.56 29.32 11.16
N HIS A 354 -13.79 29.10 10.71
CA HIS A 354 -14.99 29.79 11.19
C HIS A 354 -15.92 28.86 11.97
N HIS A 355 -15.90 27.56 11.69
CA HIS A 355 -16.76 26.57 12.32
C HIS A 355 -15.95 25.61 13.20
N ALA A 356 -15.94 25.88 14.51
CA ALA A 356 -15.32 24.97 15.47
C ALA A 356 -15.92 23.56 15.35
N GLY A 357 -15.05 22.55 15.25
CA GLY A 357 -15.44 21.15 15.13
C GLY A 357 -15.61 20.62 13.70
N GLN A 358 -15.65 21.47 12.68
CA GLN A 358 -15.61 21.01 11.28
C GLN A 358 -14.16 20.72 10.85
N ARG A 359 -13.98 19.54 10.26
CA ARG A 359 -12.69 19.02 9.81
C ARG A 359 -12.83 18.44 8.42
N ALA A 360 -11.78 18.57 7.63
CA ALA A 360 -11.73 18.01 6.29
C ALA A 360 -10.40 17.30 6.03
N GLU A 361 -10.43 16.28 5.20
CA GLU A 361 -9.22 15.71 4.59
C GLU A 361 -8.86 16.52 3.34
N VAL A 362 -7.58 16.69 3.06
CA VAL A 362 -7.11 17.42 1.88
C VAL A 362 -6.34 16.48 0.97
N TYR A 363 -6.75 16.43 -0.29
CA TYR A 363 -6.18 15.59 -1.33
C TYR A 363 -5.58 16.43 -2.44
N LEU A 364 -4.38 16.04 -2.88
CA LEU A 364 -3.68 16.55 -4.05
C LEU A 364 -3.92 15.60 -5.24
N LEU A 365 -4.30 16.15 -6.39
CA LEU A 365 -4.33 15.40 -7.64
C LEU A 365 -2.89 15.05 -8.04
N ASP A 366 -2.65 13.81 -8.45
CA ASP A 366 -1.33 13.36 -8.87
C ASP A 366 -0.80 14.22 -10.04
N LEU A 367 0.52 14.51 -10.02
CA LEU A 367 1.15 15.38 -11.00
C LEU A 367 0.91 14.90 -12.43
N SER A 368 0.95 13.59 -12.66
CA SER A 368 0.81 12.98 -13.98
C SER A 368 -0.52 13.32 -14.65
N GLN A 369 -1.54 13.71 -13.86
CA GLN A 369 -2.89 14.03 -14.34
C GLN A 369 -2.99 15.43 -14.98
N TYR A 370 -1.96 16.27 -14.81
CA TYR A 370 -1.92 17.64 -15.35
C TYR A 370 -0.54 18.08 -15.91
N SER A 371 0.46 17.18 -15.98
CA SER A 371 1.82 17.49 -16.44
C SER A 371 2.17 17.09 -17.89
N GLY A 372 1.19 16.66 -18.69
CA GLY A 372 1.39 16.20 -20.09
C GLY A 372 1.80 17.29 -21.11
N SER A 373 1.67 16.97 -22.41
CA SER A 373 2.16 17.78 -23.56
C SER A 373 1.71 19.24 -23.59
N ARG A 374 0.67 19.59 -22.84
CA ARG A 374 0.39 20.97 -22.43
C ARG A 374 0.08 20.98 -20.93
N PHE A 375 1.08 21.34 -20.13
CA PHE A 375 0.86 21.72 -18.73
C PHE A 375 -0.29 22.73 -18.67
N LYS A 376 -1.37 22.44 -17.93
CA LYS A 376 -2.52 23.36 -17.85
C LYS A 376 -2.06 24.73 -17.35
N GLN A 377 -2.47 25.77 -18.06
CA GLN A 377 -2.04 27.15 -17.84
C GLN A 377 -3.09 27.91 -17.04
N GLY A 378 -2.68 28.93 -16.29
CA GLY A 378 -3.59 29.78 -15.54
C GLY A 378 -4.18 29.15 -14.27
N ILE A 379 -3.84 27.90 -13.95
CA ILE A 379 -4.35 27.19 -12.76
C ILE A 379 -3.43 27.37 -11.55
N HIS A 380 -4.01 27.23 -10.35
CA HIS A 380 -3.31 27.22 -9.08
C HIS A 380 -2.78 25.81 -8.78
N VAL A 381 -1.46 25.67 -8.77
CA VAL A 381 -0.77 24.41 -8.52
C VAL A 381 -0.17 24.44 -7.13
N LEU A 382 -0.47 23.40 -6.37
CA LEU A 382 0.27 23.07 -5.16
C LEU A 382 1.55 22.33 -5.56
N ASP A 383 2.70 22.93 -5.31
CA ASP A 383 4.02 22.39 -5.61
C ASP A 383 4.82 22.18 -4.33
N PHE A 384 6.00 21.60 -4.48
CA PHE A 384 6.95 21.37 -3.39
C PHE A 384 8.30 22.02 -3.75
N GLU A 385 8.73 22.95 -2.91
CA GLU A 385 9.99 23.67 -3.10
C GLU A 385 10.71 23.80 -1.75
N ARG A 386 11.97 23.35 -1.70
CA ARG A 386 12.86 23.52 -0.52
C ARG A 386 12.26 23.04 0.80
N GLY A 387 11.54 21.91 0.80
CA GLY A 387 10.95 21.37 2.03
C GLY A 387 9.56 21.91 2.36
N HIS A 388 9.00 22.82 1.57
CA HIS A 388 7.70 23.42 1.85
C HIS A 388 6.71 23.27 0.69
N LEU A 389 5.42 23.17 1.04
CA LEU A 389 4.34 23.28 0.06
C LEU A 389 4.19 24.74 -0.38
N VAL A 390 4.10 24.93 -1.69
CA VAL A 390 4.04 26.25 -2.32
C VAL A 390 2.86 26.30 -3.28
N LEU A 391 1.95 27.25 -3.09
CA LEU A 391 0.87 27.52 -4.02
C LEU A 391 1.34 28.56 -5.03
N LYS A 392 1.32 28.21 -6.31
CA LYS A 392 1.67 29.13 -7.41
C LYS A 392 0.69 29.02 -8.55
N ARG A 393 0.55 30.12 -9.31
CA ARG A 393 -0.27 30.14 -10.52
C ARG A 393 0.61 29.91 -11.74
N THR A 394 0.21 29.00 -12.62
CA THR A 394 1.03 28.59 -13.76
C THR A 394 1.07 29.69 -14.82
N ARG A 395 2.28 29.98 -15.34
CA ARG A 395 2.53 31.09 -16.27
C ARG A 395 2.03 32.45 -15.77
N SER A 396 2.17 32.69 -14.46
CA SER A 396 1.83 33.96 -13.82
C SER A 396 3.07 34.59 -13.20
N ALA A 397 3.07 35.92 -13.12
CA ALA A 397 4.03 36.69 -12.31
C ALA A 397 3.56 36.85 -10.85
N GLU A 398 2.39 36.31 -10.49
CA GLU A 398 1.89 36.33 -9.11
C GLU A 398 2.89 35.68 -8.16
N ALA A 399 3.15 36.34 -7.04
CA ALA A 399 4.03 35.83 -6.00
C ALA A 399 3.48 34.51 -5.44
N ALA A 400 4.37 33.51 -5.37
CA ALA A 400 4.03 32.22 -4.80
C ALA A 400 3.75 32.34 -3.29
N ARG A 401 2.78 31.57 -2.79
CA ARG A 401 2.44 31.52 -1.36
C ARG A 401 3.08 30.29 -0.76
N ILE A 402 3.94 30.50 0.23
CA ILE A 402 4.76 29.44 0.83
C ILE A 402 4.16 29.05 2.19
N GLY A 403 3.95 27.75 2.39
CA GLY A 403 3.55 27.15 3.67
C GLY A 403 4.74 26.81 4.56
N ASP A 404 5.66 27.76 4.79
CA ASP A 404 6.88 27.58 5.60
C ASP A 404 6.62 27.59 7.12
N THR A 405 5.41 27.96 7.55
CA THR A 405 4.95 27.84 8.93
C THR A 405 3.62 27.09 9.00
N VAL A 406 3.30 26.49 10.15
CA VAL A 406 2.04 25.76 10.36
C VAL A 406 0.82 26.62 10.02
N LEU A 407 0.79 27.89 10.45
CA LEU A 407 -0.32 28.80 10.17
C LEU A 407 -0.45 29.12 8.69
N LYS A 408 0.67 29.38 7.99
CA LYS A 408 0.66 29.63 6.55
C LYS A 408 0.26 28.39 5.76
N LEU A 409 0.74 27.21 6.17
CA LEU A 409 0.35 25.94 5.56
C LEU A 409 -1.15 25.68 5.72
N VAL A 410 -1.69 25.83 6.94
CA VAL A 410 -3.14 25.68 7.18
C VAL A 410 -3.94 26.70 6.36
N SER A 411 -3.52 27.97 6.31
CA SER A 411 -4.16 28.99 5.49
C SER A 411 -4.11 28.66 3.99
N LEU A 412 -3.02 28.07 3.53
CA LEU A 412 -2.84 27.63 2.15
C LEU A 412 -3.82 26.48 1.84
N LEU A 413 -3.81 25.42 2.65
CA LEU A 413 -4.70 24.27 2.47
C LEU A 413 -6.18 24.65 2.59
N ARG A 414 -6.50 25.67 3.40
CA ARG A 414 -7.84 26.26 3.51
C ARG A 414 -8.32 27.01 2.26
N ARG A 415 -7.54 27.06 1.20
CA ARG A 415 -8.00 27.53 -0.12
C ARG A 415 -8.54 26.41 -1.01
N ALA A 416 -8.32 25.15 -0.62
CA ALA A 416 -8.82 24.02 -1.40
C ALA A 416 -10.35 24.09 -1.50
N PRO A 417 -10.96 23.96 -2.69
CA PRO A 417 -12.40 23.86 -2.82
C PRO A 417 -12.91 22.57 -2.16
N ILE A 418 -14.16 22.58 -1.72
CA ILE A 418 -14.81 21.40 -1.14
C ILE A 418 -15.33 20.53 -2.29
N PHE A 419 -14.91 19.27 -2.32
CA PHE A 419 -15.45 18.27 -3.23
C PHE A 419 -16.58 17.52 -2.54
N ASP A 420 -17.77 17.61 -3.12
CA ASP A 420 -18.97 16.90 -2.67
C ASP A 420 -18.94 15.46 -3.17
N LEU A 421 -18.93 14.49 -2.25
CA LEU A 421 -18.86 13.06 -2.57
C LEU A 421 -20.06 12.57 -3.38
N SER A 422 -21.22 13.21 -3.29
CA SER A 422 -22.41 12.85 -4.07
C SER A 422 -22.17 12.93 -5.59
N ARG A 423 -21.16 13.69 -6.03
CA ARG A 423 -20.71 13.73 -7.44
C ARG A 423 -20.25 12.35 -7.94
N LEU A 424 -19.90 11.43 -7.05
CA LEU A 424 -19.48 10.06 -7.36
C LEU A 424 -20.60 9.02 -7.22
N ALA A 425 -21.82 9.42 -6.87
CA ALA A 425 -22.92 8.50 -6.55
C ALA A 425 -23.34 7.56 -7.71
N ALA A 426 -23.10 7.97 -8.95
CA ALA A 426 -23.38 7.15 -10.13
C ALA A 426 -22.42 5.94 -10.26
N TYR A 427 -21.28 5.97 -9.57
CA TYR A 427 -20.19 5.00 -9.70
C TYR A 427 -19.83 4.32 -8.36
N SER A 428 -20.66 4.48 -7.33
CA SER A 428 -20.45 3.92 -5.99
C SER A 428 -21.16 2.58 -5.77
N ARG A 429 -22.17 2.24 -6.61
CA ARG A 429 -23.14 1.15 -6.39
C ARG A 429 -22.64 -0.29 -6.58
N LEU A 430 -21.43 -0.51 -7.10
CA LEU A 430 -20.83 -1.85 -7.19
C LEU A 430 -19.77 -2.13 -6.13
N SER A 431 -19.45 -1.14 -5.28
CA SER A 431 -18.53 -1.32 -4.15
C SER A 431 -19.15 -2.06 -2.95
N GLU A 432 -20.45 -2.39 -3.02
CA GLU A 432 -21.21 -3.11 -1.97
C GLU A 432 -21.10 -4.64 -2.04
N ASN A 433 -20.66 -5.22 -3.16
CA ASN A 433 -20.42 -6.67 -3.29
C ASN A 433 -19.01 -7.12 -2.81
N LEU A 434 -18.38 -6.37 -1.90
CA LEU A 434 -16.99 -6.58 -1.44
C LEU A 434 -16.89 -7.07 0.02
#